data_AF-A0AA41S651-F1
#
_entry.id   AF-A0AA41S651-F1
#
_cell.length_a   1.000
_cell.length_b   1.000
_cell.length_c   1.000
_cell.angle_alpha   90.00
_cell.angle_beta   90.00
_cell.angle_gamma   90.00
#
_symmetry.space_group_name_H-M   'P 1'
#
loop_
_entity.id
_entity.type
_entity.pdbx_description
1 polymer ?
#
loop_
_entity_poly.entity_id
_entity_poly.type
_entity_poly.pdbx_seq_one_letter_code
_entity_poly.pdbx_strand_id
1 'polypeptide(L)'
;MELNGIVQSLENKSILVTVFVEKILRVQPDIKQLFLLLRPADTSCAVQRLHNDVTGKEVFRELRKKYGHGFDSFISKKVTPLFGDVSLENLGIKDYVLRKKMHEELDIVANFAATTNFDERYNVALDVNTLGAKHVLDFANNCENLKMILHISTAYINTGETPGVILEEPFDINQTMKENSKFLDIEEERKLAQERLNELKAAQVSKNQETTSMKVLGLQRNVPVVIARPTIVSSTYKDPFPGWIEGVKYVLYNCWSSTSKLPVLRTGWLPSCFGSATYFHLIQSA
;
A
#
# COMPACT_ATOMS: atom_id res chain seq x y z
N MET A 1 4.18 9.83 -34.52
CA MET A 1 4.37 8.88 -33.41
C MET A 1 3.87 9.62 -32.17
N GLU A 2 2.66 9.28 -31.74
CA GLU A 2 1.83 10.14 -30.87
C GLU A 2 2.38 10.24 -29.44
N LEU A 3 2.65 11.46 -28.97
CA LEU A 3 2.97 11.75 -27.57
C LEU A 3 1.92 11.18 -26.61
N ASN A 4 0.65 11.13 -27.04
CA ASN A 4 -0.47 10.60 -26.27
C ASN A 4 -0.29 9.12 -25.88
N GLY A 5 0.28 8.30 -26.77
CA GLY A 5 0.56 6.90 -26.47
C GLY A 5 1.69 6.71 -25.46
N ILE A 6 2.67 7.62 -25.43
CA ILE A 6 3.78 7.58 -24.47
C ILE A 6 3.29 8.02 -23.10
N VAL A 7 2.51 9.10 -23.00
CA VAL A 7 1.94 9.60 -21.74
C VAL A 7 1.00 8.56 -21.11
N GLN A 8 0.07 7.98 -21.89
CA GLN A 8 -0.79 6.88 -21.42
C GLN A 8 0.01 5.63 -21.01
N SER A 9 1.16 5.35 -21.64
CA SER A 9 2.02 4.22 -21.25
C SER A 9 2.76 4.44 -19.92
N LEU A 10 2.84 5.69 -19.44
CA LEU A 10 3.51 6.08 -18.20
C LEU A 10 2.51 6.26 -17.04
N GLU A 11 1.24 6.49 -17.34
CA GLU A 11 0.16 6.53 -16.36
C GLU A 11 -0.07 5.15 -15.71
N ASN A 12 -0.36 5.13 -14.41
CA ASN A 12 -0.75 3.95 -13.64
C ASN A 12 0.31 2.86 -13.38
N LYS A 13 1.60 3.10 -13.62
CA LYS A 13 2.67 2.15 -13.25
C LYS A 13 3.23 2.46 -11.86
N SER A 14 3.25 1.44 -11.00
CA SER A 14 3.74 1.55 -9.62
C SER A 14 5.09 0.85 -9.48
N ILE A 15 6.16 1.66 -9.49
CA ILE A 15 7.54 1.22 -9.21
C ILE A 15 7.59 0.40 -7.92
N LEU A 16 6.90 0.86 -6.87
CA LEU A 16 6.90 0.24 -5.55
C LEU A 16 6.30 -1.16 -5.55
N VAL A 17 5.14 -1.36 -6.19
CA VAL A 17 4.48 -2.68 -6.25
C VAL A 17 5.35 -3.65 -7.03
N THR A 18 5.87 -3.24 -8.18
CA THR A 18 6.71 -4.11 -9.02
C THR A 18 7.97 -4.56 -8.29
N VAL A 19 8.67 -3.64 -7.61
CA VAL A 19 9.86 -3.95 -6.80
C VAL A 19 9.50 -4.82 -5.60
N PHE A 20 8.37 -4.54 -4.93
CA PHE A 20 7.93 -5.32 -3.77
C PHE A 20 7.64 -6.78 -4.16
N VAL A 21 6.90 -7.00 -5.24
CA VAL A 21 6.59 -8.36 -5.75
C VAL A 21 7.88 -9.09 -6.14
N GLU A 22 8.80 -8.44 -6.87
CA GLU A 22 10.11 -9.01 -7.20
C GLU A 22 10.88 -9.41 -5.94
N LYS A 23 10.96 -8.51 -4.96
CA LYS A 23 11.69 -8.69 -3.72
C LYS A 23 11.17 -9.87 -2.92
N ILE A 24 9.85 -9.98 -2.75
CA ILE A 24 9.20 -11.09 -2.04
C ILE A 24 9.51 -12.40 -2.75
N LEU A 25 9.32 -12.48 -4.07
CA LEU A 25 9.54 -13.71 -4.83
C LEU A 25 11.01 -14.15 -4.84
N ARG A 26 11.95 -13.20 -4.76
CA ARG A 26 13.39 -13.48 -4.73
C ARG A 26 13.90 -13.87 -3.36
N VAL A 27 13.48 -13.17 -2.31
CA VAL A 27 14.00 -13.32 -0.94
C VAL A 27 13.20 -14.32 -0.11
N GLN A 28 11.92 -14.50 -0.41
CA GLN A 28 11.00 -15.42 0.29
C GLN A 28 10.41 -16.44 -0.69
N PRO A 29 11.23 -17.34 -1.28
CA PRO A 29 10.75 -18.32 -2.26
C PRO A 29 9.74 -19.32 -1.67
N ASP A 30 9.71 -19.46 -0.34
CA ASP A 30 8.81 -20.36 0.38
C ASP A 30 7.40 -19.79 0.56
N ILE A 31 7.14 -18.53 0.14
CA ILE A 31 5.79 -17.97 0.13
C ILE A 31 4.83 -18.93 -0.60
N LYS A 32 3.75 -19.33 0.06
CA LYS A 32 2.79 -20.28 -0.51
C LYS A 32 2.16 -19.71 -1.77
N GLN A 33 1.61 -18.50 -1.65
CA GLN A 33 0.86 -17.83 -2.70
C GLN A 33 0.89 -16.31 -2.48
N LEU A 34 0.92 -15.54 -3.57
CA LEU A 34 0.73 -14.10 -3.60
C LEU A 34 -0.49 -13.81 -4.48
N PHE A 35 -1.53 -13.23 -3.88
CA PHE A 35 -2.70 -12.72 -4.60
C PHE A 35 -2.43 -11.28 -4.99
N LEU A 36 -2.34 -10.99 -6.29
CA LEU A 36 -2.09 -9.63 -6.78
C LEU A 36 -3.37 -9.04 -7.37
N LEU A 37 -3.92 -8.05 -6.67
CA LEU A 37 -5.06 -7.28 -7.14
C LEU A 37 -4.61 -6.31 -8.23
N LEU A 38 -5.21 -6.43 -9.42
CA LEU A 38 -4.98 -5.58 -10.57
C LEU A 38 -6.27 -4.85 -10.91
N ARG A 39 -6.19 -3.54 -11.17
CA ARG A 39 -7.36 -2.82 -11.70
C ARG A 39 -7.69 -3.37 -13.10
N PRO A 40 -8.97 -3.61 -13.41
CA PRO A 40 -9.38 -3.96 -14.77
C PRO A 40 -8.90 -2.89 -15.75
N ALA A 41 -8.42 -3.33 -16.91
CA ALA A 41 -8.13 -2.49 -18.06
C ALA A 41 -8.67 -3.19 -19.31
N ASP A 42 -8.56 -2.55 -20.48
CA ASP A 42 -9.02 -3.11 -21.77
C ASP A 42 -8.29 -4.41 -22.20
N THR A 43 -7.29 -4.85 -21.44
CA THR A 43 -6.62 -6.13 -21.64
C THR A 43 -7.53 -7.32 -21.33
N SER A 44 -7.53 -8.32 -22.21
CA SER A 44 -8.46 -9.45 -22.20
C SER A 44 -8.32 -10.43 -21.03
N CYS A 45 -7.21 -10.46 -20.28
CA CYS A 45 -7.10 -11.28 -19.05
C CYS A 45 -6.06 -10.77 -18.02
N ALA A 46 -6.27 -11.13 -16.75
CA ALA A 46 -5.43 -10.70 -15.63
C ALA A 46 -3.98 -11.20 -15.71
N VAL A 47 -3.75 -12.37 -16.33
CA VAL A 47 -2.40 -12.93 -16.54
C VAL A 47 -1.59 -12.08 -17.51
N GLN A 48 -2.21 -11.65 -18.62
CA GLN A 48 -1.52 -10.77 -19.57
C GLN A 48 -1.21 -9.42 -18.92
N ARG A 49 -2.12 -8.89 -18.09
CA ARG A 49 -1.89 -7.65 -17.34
C ARG A 49 -0.74 -7.79 -16.35
N LEU A 50 -0.70 -8.88 -15.58
CA LEU A 50 0.40 -9.21 -14.67
C LEU A 50 1.74 -9.21 -15.41
N HIS A 51 1.81 -9.86 -16.58
CA HIS A 51 3.02 -9.87 -17.38
C HIS A 51 3.42 -8.47 -17.84
N ASN A 52 2.49 -7.73 -18.45
CA ASN A 52 2.79 -6.43 -19.06
C ASN A 52 3.16 -5.36 -18.03
N ASP A 53 2.57 -5.40 -16.83
CA ASP A 53 2.74 -4.36 -15.82
C ASP A 53 3.75 -4.73 -14.73
N VAL A 54 4.01 -6.02 -14.51
CA VAL A 54 4.79 -6.47 -13.35
C VAL A 54 5.90 -7.43 -13.75
N THR A 55 5.59 -8.66 -14.14
CA THR A 55 6.61 -9.72 -14.24
C THR A 55 7.46 -9.63 -15.51
N GLY A 56 6.98 -8.97 -16.55
CA GLY A 56 7.73 -8.65 -17.77
C GLY A 56 8.73 -7.50 -17.60
N LYS A 57 8.75 -6.82 -16.45
CA LYS A 57 9.65 -5.69 -16.21
C LYS A 57 11.09 -6.13 -16.00
N GLU A 58 12.03 -5.23 -16.30
CA GLU A 58 13.46 -5.52 -16.20
C GLU A 58 13.92 -5.80 -14.77
N VAL A 59 13.20 -5.31 -13.74
CA VAL A 59 13.50 -5.60 -12.34
C VAL A 59 13.49 -7.09 -12.02
N PHE A 60 12.69 -7.89 -12.75
CA PHE A 60 12.62 -9.35 -12.62
C PHE A 60 13.80 -10.09 -13.30
N ARG A 61 14.80 -9.39 -13.84
CA ARG A 61 15.94 -10.01 -14.54
C ARG A 61 16.67 -11.04 -13.68
N GLU A 62 16.89 -10.76 -12.40
CA GLU A 62 17.61 -11.70 -11.52
C GLU A 62 16.80 -12.97 -11.24
N LEU A 63 15.48 -12.87 -11.11
CA LEU A 63 14.58 -14.04 -11.05
C LEU A 63 14.58 -14.82 -12.37
N ARG A 64 14.55 -14.14 -13.52
CA ARG A 64 14.65 -14.79 -14.84
C ARG A 64 15.96 -15.55 -15.03
N LYS A 65 17.10 -14.96 -14.61
CA LYS A 65 18.40 -15.65 -14.62
C LYS A 65 18.40 -16.89 -13.72
N LYS A 66 17.80 -16.78 -12.53
CA LYS A 66 17.75 -17.88 -11.55
C LYS A 66 16.92 -19.07 -12.05
N TYR A 67 15.75 -18.83 -12.63
CA TYR A 67 14.81 -19.88 -13.01
C TYR A 67 14.87 -20.27 -14.50
N GLY A 68 15.50 -19.48 -15.36
CA GLY A 68 15.61 -19.74 -16.79
C GLY A 68 14.25 -20.00 -17.44
N HIS A 69 14.14 -21.10 -18.19
CA HIS A 69 12.89 -21.56 -18.80
C HIS A 69 11.77 -21.88 -17.78
N GLY A 70 12.11 -22.09 -16.51
CA GLY A 70 11.15 -22.33 -15.44
C GLY A 70 10.53 -21.07 -14.84
N PHE A 71 10.93 -19.87 -15.28
CA PHE A 71 10.45 -18.60 -14.71
C PHE A 71 8.92 -18.46 -14.76
N ASP A 72 8.30 -18.70 -15.91
CA ASP A 72 6.84 -18.56 -16.04
C ASP A 72 6.08 -19.60 -15.21
N SER A 73 6.63 -20.81 -15.09
CA SER A 73 6.08 -21.84 -14.19
C SER A 73 6.21 -21.44 -12.73
N PHE A 74 7.32 -20.83 -12.33
CA PHE A 74 7.51 -20.30 -10.98
C PHE A 74 6.51 -19.18 -10.67
N ILE A 75 6.37 -18.19 -11.56
CA ILE A 75 5.42 -17.09 -11.40
C ILE A 75 3.98 -17.61 -11.30
N SER A 76 3.55 -18.47 -12.23
CA SER A 76 2.17 -19.00 -12.23
C SER A 76 1.84 -19.85 -10.99
N LYS A 77 2.83 -20.53 -10.40
CA LYS A 77 2.67 -21.27 -9.14
C LYS A 77 2.60 -20.35 -7.92
N LYS A 78 3.26 -19.19 -7.95
CA LYS A 78 3.42 -18.31 -6.78
C LYS A 78 2.50 -17.08 -6.80
N VAL A 79 2.06 -16.63 -7.97
CA VAL A 79 1.30 -15.39 -8.14
C VAL A 79 -0.04 -15.69 -8.81
N THR A 80 -1.13 -15.36 -8.13
CA THR A 80 -2.48 -15.39 -8.70
C THR A 80 -2.90 -13.95 -8.97
N PRO A 81 -2.90 -13.49 -10.22
CA PRO A 81 -3.46 -12.18 -10.54
C PRO A 81 -4.98 -12.26 -10.51
N LEU A 82 -5.61 -11.26 -9.90
CA LEU A 82 -7.06 -11.13 -9.88
C LEU A 82 -7.46 -9.69 -10.18
N PHE A 83 -8.61 -9.52 -10.81
CA PHE A 83 -9.16 -8.19 -11.04
C PHE A 83 -9.93 -7.71 -9.82
N GLY A 84 -9.74 -6.45 -9.48
CA GLY A 84 -10.53 -5.77 -8.46
C GLY A 84 -10.17 -4.29 -8.31
N ASP A 85 -10.93 -3.63 -7.45
CA ASP A 85 -10.84 -2.20 -7.21
C ASP A 85 -11.06 -1.94 -5.71
N VAL A 86 -10.09 -1.29 -5.08
CA VAL A 86 -10.15 -0.99 -3.64
C VAL A 86 -11.28 -0.02 -3.30
N SER A 87 -11.71 0.82 -4.25
CA SER A 87 -12.85 1.73 -4.04
C SER A 87 -14.19 1.00 -3.84
N LEU A 88 -14.23 -0.31 -4.07
CA LEU A 88 -15.44 -1.14 -3.92
C LEU A 88 -15.34 -2.04 -2.70
N GLU A 89 -16.50 -2.35 -2.11
CA GLU A 89 -16.61 -3.39 -1.09
C GLU A 89 -16.05 -4.72 -1.58
N ASN A 90 -15.46 -5.49 -0.66
CA ASN A 90 -14.80 -6.76 -0.98
C ASN A 90 -13.76 -6.64 -2.12
N LEU A 91 -13.17 -5.45 -2.27
CA LEU A 91 -12.17 -5.12 -3.28
C LEU A 91 -12.65 -5.32 -4.72
N GLY A 92 -13.98 -5.29 -4.95
CA GLY A 92 -14.58 -5.55 -6.26
C GLY A 92 -14.44 -7.01 -6.75
N ILE A 93 -13.94 -7.91 -5.91
CA ILE A 93 -13.77 -9.33 -6.26
C ILE A 93 -15.15 -9.97 -6.25
N LYS A 94 -15.68 -10.37 -7.41
CA LYS A 94 -17.04 -10.94 -7.50
C LYS A 94 -17.13 -12.42 -7.12
N ASP A 95 -16.05 -13.18 -7.35
CA ASP A 95 -15.99 -14.61 -7.04
C ASP A 95 -16.00 -14.87 -5.53
N TYR A 96 -17.13 -15.36 -5.02
CA TYR A 96 -17.32 -15.67 -3.60
C TYR A 96 -16.40 -16.79 -3.11
N VAL A 97 -16.18 -17.83 -3.93
CA VAL A 97 -15.34 -18.98 -3.55
C VAL A 97 -13.89 -18.52 -3.41
N LEU A 98 -13.42 -17.69 -4.35
CA LEU A 98 -12.09 -17.09 -4.27
C LEU A 98 -11.94 -16.19 -3.04
N ARG A 99 -12.92 -15.31 -2.76
CA ARG A 99 -12.88 -14.45 -1.57
C ARG A 99 -12.82 -15.26 -0.28
N LYS A 100 -13.65 -16.29 -0.15
CA LYS A 100 -13.65 -17.16 1.02
C LYS A 100 -12.29 -17.83 1.22
N LYS A 101 -11.69 -18.36 0.13
CA LYS A 101 -10.33 -18.91 0.17
C LYS A 101 -9.31 -17.87 0.63
N MET A 102 -9.39 -16.62 0.14
CA MET A 102 -8.49 -15.55 0.57
C MET A 102 -8.65 -15.25 2.06
N HIS A 103 -9.87 -15.20 2.59
CA HIS A 103 -10.12 -15.00 4.02
C HIS A 103 -9.51 -16.12 4.88
N GLU A 104 -9.54 -17.37 4.41
CA GLU A 104 -8.97 -18.52 5.14
C GLU A 104 -7.43 -18.55 5.06
N GLU A 105 -6.84 -18.15 3.93
CA GLU A 105 -5.41 -18.37 3.64
C GLU A 105 -4.50 -17.14 3.79
N LEU A 106 -5.03 -15.92 3.87
CA LEU A 106 -4.19 -14.72 3.92
C LEU A 106 -3.56 -14.48 5.30
N ASP A 107 -2.23 -14.48 5.34
CA ASP A 107 -1.43 -14.09 6.49
C ASP A 107 -1.13 -12.58 6.52
N ILE A 108 -0.92 -11.95 5.35
CA ILE A 108 -0.47 -10.56 5.24
C ILE A 108 -1.23 -9.86 4.12
N VAL A 109 -1.70 -8.64 4.39
CA VAL A 109 -2.28 -7.74 3.38
C VAL A 109 -1.35 -6.55 3.19
N ALA A 110 -0.84 -6.34 1.97
CA ALA A 110 -0.01 -5.18 1.66
C ALA A 110 -0.77 -4.23 0.71
N ASN A 111 -1.24 -3.11 1.23
CA ASN A 111 -2.01 -2.12 0.50
C ASN A 111 -1.10 -1.03 -0.07
N PHE A 112 -0.89 -1.09 -1.39
CA PHE A 112 -0.20 -0.06 -2.18
C PHE A 112 -1.17 0.73 -3.07
N ALA A 113 -2.47 0.44 -3.02
CA ALA A 113 -3.44 1.06 -3.90
C ALA A 113 -3.72 2.50 -3.44
N ALA A 114 -3.36 3.44 -4.31
CA ALA A 114 -3.61 4.86 -4.12
C ALA A 114 -3.65 5.56 -5.48
N THR A 115 -4.37 6.67 -5.55
CA THR A 115 -4.08 7.71 -6.53
C THR A 115 -3.05 8.67 -5.94
N THR A 116 -1.94 8.85 -6.66
CA THR A 116 -0.86 9.77 -6.29
C THR A 116 -0.85 11.02 -7.16
N ASN A 117 -1.94 11.25 -7.91
CA ASN A 117 -2.11 12.45 -8.72
C ASN A 117 -2.66 13.57 -7.82
N PHE A 118 -1.89 14.64 -7.66
CA PHE A 118 -2.28 15.79 -6.83
C PHE A 118 -3.44 16.59 -7.44
N ASP A 119 -3.65 16.49 -8.75
CA ASP A 119 -4.74 17.14 -9.49
C ASP A 119 -5.90 16.16 -9.79
N GLU A 120 -6.00 15.06 -9.04
CA GLU A 120 -7.10 14.10 -9.18
C GLU A 120 -8.44 14.71 -8.77
N ARG A 121 -9.52 14.25 -9.41
CA ARG A 121 -10.87 14.56 -8.95
C ARG A 121 -11.03 14.16 -7.48
N TYR A 122 -11.42 15.12 -6.65
CA TYR A 122 -11.52 14.92 -5.20
C TYR A 122 -12.33 13.68 -4.80
N ASN A 123 -13.46 13.41 -5.47
CA ASN A 123 -14.27 12.23 -5.18
C ASN A 123 -13.51 10.92 -5.48
N VAL A 124 -12.73 10.86 -6.56
CA VAL A 124 -11.90 9.69 -6.90
C VAL A 124 -10.79 9.51 -5.87
N ALA A 125 -10.16 10.61 -5.44
CA ALA A 125 -9.14 10.57 -4.39
C ALA A 125 -9.72 10.08 -3.05
N LEU A 126 -10.92 10.52 -2.67
CA LEU A 126 -11.62 10.02 -1.49
C LEU A 126 -11.96 8.53 -1.62
N ASP A 127 -12.53 8.13 -2.75
CA ASP A 127 -12.97 6.75 -2.99
C ASP A 127 -11.78 5.76 -2.94
N VAL A 128 -10.62 6.16 -3.47
CA VAL A 128 -9.43 5.30 -3.51
C VAL A 128 -8.58 5.41 -2.25
N ASN A 129 -8.17 6.62 -1.85
CA ASN A 129 -7.16 6.80 -0.79
C ASN A 129 -7.78 6.73 0.62
N THR A 130 -9.06 7.04 0.76
CA THR A 130 -9.75 7.02 2.06
C THR A 130 -10.64 5.79 2.18
N LEU A 131 -11.67 5.69 1.33
CA LEU A 131 -12.60 4.56 1.37
C LEU A 131 -11.93 3.26 0.93
N GLY A 132 -11.00 3.31 -0.03
CA GLY A 132 -10.25 2.12 -0.44
C GLY A 132 -9.37 1.55 0.66
N ALA A 133 -8.72 2.40 1.46
CA ALA A 133 -8.00 1.93 2.65
C ALA A 133 -8.96 1.28 3.67
N LYS A 134 -10.15 1.85 3.86
CA LYS A 134 -11.21 1.26 4.71
C LYS A 134 -11.68 -0.10 4.17
N HIS A 135 -11.95 -0.23 2.87
CA HIS A 135 -12.40 -1.50 2.28
C HIS A 135 -11.32 -2.59 2.38
N VAL A 136 -10.05 -2.22 2.25
CA VAL A 136 -8.94 -3.16 2.48
C VAL A 136 -8.89 -3.60 3.94
N LEU A 137 -9.07 -2.69 4.89
CA LEU A 137 -9.17 -3.03 6.31
C LEU A 137 -10.38 -3.94 6.59
N ASP A 138 -11.55 -3.62 6.05
CA ASP A 138 -12.76 -4.43 6.20
C ASP A 138 -12.57 -5.84 5.60
N PHE A 139 -11.94 -5.95 4.43
CA PHE A 139 -11.61 -7.24 3.83
C PHE A 139 -10.65 -8.04 4.71
N ALA A 140 -9.61 -7.37 5.21
CA ALA A 140 -8.60 -7.99 6.07
C ALA A 140 -9.18 -8.43 7.43
N ASN A 141 -10.12 -7.68 8.00
CA ASN A 141 -10.85 -8.05 9.23
C ASN A 141 -11.64 -9.36 9.11
N ASN A 142 -11.98 -9.76 7.88
CA ASN A 142 -12.64 -11.04 7.62
C ASN A 142 -11.65 -12.19 7.42
N CYS A 143 -10.34 -11.94 7.44
CA CYS A 143 -9.32 -12.97 7.28
C CYS A 143 -9.01 -13.67 8.62
N GLU A 144 -9.06 -15.01 8.63
CA GLU A 144 -8.98 -15.83 9.85
C GLU A 144 -7.57 -15.87 10.47
N ASN A 145 -6.54 -15.76 9.64
CA ASN A 145 -5.14 -15.95 10.00
C ASN A 145 -4.28 -14.70 9.79
N LEU A 146 -4.91 -13.52 9.70
CA LEU A 146 -4.20 -12.28 9.41
C LEU A 146 -3.21 -11.93 10.53
N LYS A 147 -1.94 -11.79 10.15
CA LYS A 147 -0.83 -11.40 11.03
C LYS A 147 -0.46 -9.93 10.91
N MET A 148 -0.67 -9.32 9.74
CA MET A 148 -0.27 -7.93 9.49
C MET A 148 -0.99 -7.31 8.30
N ILE A 149 -1.30 -6.01 8.42
CA ILE A 149 -1.58 -5.15 7.26
C ILE A 149 -0.42 -4.16 7.10
N LEU A 150 0.24 -4.17 5.96
CA LEU A 150 1.15 -3.10 5.55
C LEU A 150 0.38 -2.10 4.69
N HIS A 151 0.15 -0.89 5.18
CA HIS A 151 -0.45 0.18 4.39
C HIS A 151 0.62 1.19 3.96
N ILE A 152 0.75 1.40 2.65
CA ILE A 152 1.62 2.43 2.10
C ILE A 152 0.84 3.73 2.00
N SER A 153 1.33 4.69 2.76
CA SER A 153 0.83 6.04 2.87
C SER A 153 1.86 6.98 2.23
N THR A 154 1.88 8.27 2.59
CA THR A 154 2.88 9.21 2.05
C THR A 154 3.30 10.24 3.08
N ALA A 155 4.55 10.69 3.01
CA ALA A 155 5.04 11.81 3.82
C ALA A 155 4.37 13.15 3.46
N TYR A 156 3.66 13.23 2.32
CA TYR A 156 2.92 14.42 1.90
C TYR A 156 1.53 14.56 2.54
N ILE A 157 1.18 13.69 3.49
CA ILE A 157 -0.04 13.87 4.30
C ILE A 157 0.27 14.93 5.34
N ASN A 158 -0.03 16.19 5.01
CA ASN A 158 0.04 17.28 5.97
C ASN A 158 -1.37 17.74 6.35
N THR A 159 -1.72 17.46 7.60
CA THR A 159 -2.86 18.04 8.32
C THR A 159 -2.30 19.06 9.29
N GLY A 160 -2.06 20.29 8.82
CA GLY A 160 -1.59 21.37 9.68
C GLY A 160 -1.23 22.60 8.87
N GLU A 161 -1.92 23.70 9.13
CA GLU A 161 -1.60 25.05 8.63
C GLU A 161 -0.37 25.65 9.35
N THR A 162 0.58 24.82 9.78
CA THR A 162 1.78 25.27 10.48
C THR A 162 2.91 25.46 9.46
N PRO A 163 3.16 26.71 8.99
CA PRO A 163 4.35 26.99 8.21
C PRO A 163 5.60 26.71 9.06
N GLY A 164 6.52 25.91 8.53
CA GLY A 164 7.78 25.60 9.22
C GLY A 164 8.39 24.26 8.80
N VAL A 165 9.52 23.93 9.42
CA VAL A 165 10.11 22.59 9.32
C VAL A 165 9.30 21.67 10.22
N ILE A 166 8.65 20.66 9.63
CA ILE A 166 7.97 19.60 10.37
C ILE A 166 9.01 18.54 10.72
N LEU A 167 9.26 18.35 12.00
CA LEU A 167 10.15 17.29 12.49
C LEU A 167 9.37 15.98 12.56
N GLU A 168 10.02 14.87 12.22
CA GLU A 168 9.42 13.54 12.43
C GLU A 168 9.39 13.24 13.94
N GLU A 169 8.20 13.24 14.51
CA GLU A 169 7.97 12.75 15.88
C GLU A 169 7.30 11.36 15.80
N PRO A 170 7.75 10.38 16.61
CA PRO A 170 7.01 9.13 16.77
C PRO A 170 5.58 9.44 17.19
N PHE A 171 4.59 8.89 16.49
CA PHE A 171 3.22 8.95 16.96
C PHE A 171 3.15 8.26 18.33
N ASP A 172 2.58 8.94 19.33
CA ASP A 172 2.20 8.26 20.56
C ASP A 172 1.22 7.14 20.17
N ILE A 173 1.38 5.94 20.74
CA ILE A 173 0.48 4.82 20.49
C ILE A 173 -0.98 5.17 20.86
N ASN A 174 -1.15 6.19 21.70
CA ASN A 174 -2.45 6.74 22.10
C ASN A 174 -2.89 7.95 21.24
N GLN A 175 -2.05 8.43 20.32
CA GLN A 175 -2.36 9.56 19.44
C GLN A 175 -3.11 9.09 18.19
N THR A 176 -4.27 9.69 17.97
CA THR A 176 -4.98 9.63 16.69
C THR A 176 -4.70 10.91 15.91
N MET A 177 -4.66 10.82 14.58
CA MET A 177 -4.26 11.91 13.65
C MET A 177 -5.19 13.16 13.65
N LYS A 178 -6.15 13.28 14.57
CA LYS A 178 -6.93 14.52 14.76
C LYS A 178 -6.62 15.09 16.14
N GLU A 179 -6.33 16.39 16.19
CA GLU A 179 -6.23 17.18 17.42
C GLU A 179 -7.47 17.05 18.34
N ASN A 180 -8.59 16.53 17.83
CA ASN A 180 -9.87 16.41 18.54
C ASN A 180 -10.42 14.97 18.68
N SER A 181 -9.69 13.92 18.26
CA SER A 181 -10.12 12.55 18.57
C SER A 181 -9.49 12.10 19.89
N LYS A 182 -10.36 11.71 20.83
CA LYS A 182 -9.96 11.19 22.14
C LYS A 182 -8.84 10.16 21.98
N PHE A 183 -7.84 10.25 22.85
CA PHE A 183 -6.84 9.21 23.08
C PHE A 183 -7.50 7.82 23.17
N LEU A 184 -6.75 6.75 22.91
CA LEU A 184 -7.21 5.38 23.22
C LEU A 184 -7.55 5.32 24.72
N ASP A 185 -8.84 5.38 25.05
CA ASP A 185 -9.32 5.39 26.43
C ASP A 185 -9.55 3.95 26.88
N ILE A 186 -8.63 3.45 27.71
CA ILE A 186 -8.67 2.09 28.25
C ILE A 186 -9.97 1.84 29.03
N GLU A 187 -10.52 2.86 29.70
CA GLU A 187 -11.78 2.72 30.41
C GLU A 187 -12.98 2.67 29.45
N GLU A 188 -12.93 3.40 28.33
CA GLU A 188 -13.94 3.32 27.27
C GLU A 188 -13.92 1.93 26.60
N GLU A 189 -12.73 1.39 26.30
CA GLU A 189 -12.57 0.02 25.77
C GLU A 189 -13.04 -1.05 26.76
N ARG A 190 -12.70 -0.91 28.05
CA ARG A 190 -13.14 -1.83 29.10
C ARG A 190 -14.66 -1.80 29.25
N LYS A 191 -15.25 -0.60 29.19
CA LYS A 191 -16.70 -0.40 29.24
C LYS A 191 -17.38 -1.06 28.05
N LEU A 192 -16.87 -0.84 26.83
CA LEU A 192 -17.39 -1.48 25.62
C LEU A 192 -17.35 -3.01 25.71
N ALA A 193 -16.22 -3.58 26.13
CA ALA A 193 -16.07 -5.02 26.32
C ALA A 193 -17.08 -5.57 27.35
N GLN A 194 -17.30 -4.83 28.44
CA GLN A 194 -18.25 -5.21 29.49
C GLN A 194 -19.69 -5.09 29.03
N GLU A 195 -20.05 -4.05 28.29
CA GLU A 195 -21.38 -3.86 27.69
C GLU A 195 -21.69 -5.00 26.73
N ARG A 196 -20.75 -5.34 25.85
CA ARG A 196 -20.93 -6.45 24.91
C ARG A 196 -21.09 -7.79 25.64
N LEU A 197 -20.32 -8.02 26.69
CA LEU A 197 -20.45 -9.21 27.52
C LEU A 197 -21.83 -9.28 28.21
N ASN A 198 -22.33 -8.14 28.68
CA ASN A 198 -23.65 -8.07 29.31
C ASN A 198 -24.78 -8.33 28.30
N GLU A 199 -24.69 -7.80 27.08
CA GLU A 199 -25.63 -8.09 25.99
C GLU A 199 -25.69 -9.58 25.65
N LEU A 200 -24.53 -10.22 25.49
CA LEU A 200 -24.43 -11.64 25.17
C LEU A 200 -25.04 -12.51 26.29
N LYS A 201 -24.77 -12.15 27.55
CA LYS A 201 -25.37 -12.82 28.72
C LYS A 201 -26.89 -12.63 28.78
N ALA A 202 -27.39 -11.42 28.50
CA ALA A 202 -28.82 -11.15 28.45
C ALA A 202 -29.52 -11.92 27.33
N ALA A 203 -28.84 -12.11 26.19
CA ALA A 203 -29.30 -12.94 25.08
C ALA A 203 -29.18 -14.46 25.35
N GLN A 204 -28.67 -14.87 26.52
CA GLN A 204 -28.48 -16.27 26.93
C GLN A 204 -27.75 -17.13 25.89
N VAL A 205 -26.77 -16.56 25.19
CA VAL A 205 -25.99 -17.30 24.20
C VAL A 205 -25.11 -18.36 24.85
N SER A 206 -24.79 -19.42 24.11
CA SER A 206 -23.88 -20.46 24.62
C SER A 206 -22.48 -19.91 24.88
N LYS A 207 -21.74 -20.55 25.80
CA LYS A 207 -20.38 -20.14 26.16
C LYS A 207 -19.40 -20.13 24.97
N ASN A 208 -19.60 -21.02 24.00
CA ASN A 208 -18.82 -21.03 22.76
C ASN A 208 -19.13 -19.82 21.88
N GLN A 209 -20.41 -19.44 21.75
CA GLN A 209 -20.82 -18.25 20.99
C GLN A 209 -20.37 -16.95 21.66
N GLU A 210 -20.42 -16.87 22.99
CA GLU A 210 -19.86 -15.76 23.76
C GLU A 210 -18.36 -15.60 23.46
N THR A 211 -17.59 -16.70 23.56
CA THR A 211 -16.15 -16.71 23.30
C THR A 211 -15.83 -16.27 21.88
N THR A 212 -16.54 -16.78 20.87
CA THR A 212 -16.36 -16.36 19.49
C THR A 212 -16.70 -14.88 19.31
N SER A 213 -17.79 -14.40 19.90
CA SER A 213 -18.21 -13.00 19.78
C SER A 213 -17.22 -12.03 20.43
N MET A 214 -16.67 -12.38 21.59
CA MET A 214 -15.64 -11.57 22.27
C MET A 214 -14.30 -11.62 21.54
N LYS A 215 -13.95 -12.74 20.92
CA LYS A 215 -12.78 -12.82 20.01
C LYS A 215 -12.96 -11.94 18.79
N VAL A 216 -14.14 -11.94 18.17
CA VAL A 216 -14.45 -11.04 17.05
C VAL A 216 -14.35 -9.57 17.49
N LEU A 217 -14.89 -9.21 18.66
CA LEU A 217 -14.75 -7.85 19.21
C LEU A 217 -13.28 -7.44 19.41
N GLY A 218 -12.45 -8.36 19.90
CA GLY A 218 -11.00 -8.14 20.05
C GLY A 218 -10.27 -8.01 18.70
N LEU A 219 -10.60 -8.85 17.71
CA LEU A 219 -10.02 -8.78 16.36
C LEU A 219 -10.39 -7.49 15.64
N GLN A 220 -11.62 -7.00 15.83
CA GLN A 220 -12.02 -5.68 15.34
C GLN A 220 -11.18 -4.53 15.92
N ARG A 221 -10.48 -4.77 17.03
CA ARG A 221 -9.68 -3.77 17.76
C ARG A 221 -8.17 -3.98 17.60
N ASN A 222 -7.72 -5.15 17.14
CA ASN A 222 -6.29 -5.48 17.09
C ASN A 222 -5.88 -6.13 15.76
N VAL A 223 -5.97 -5.34 14.69
CA VAL A 223 -5.24 -5.66 13.46
C VAL A 223 -3.85 -5.05 13.56
N PRO A 224 -2.75 -5.83 13.45
CA PRO A 224 -1.40 -5.27 13.42
C PRO A 224 -1.20 -4.49 12.12
N VAL A 225 -1.59 -3.23 12.13
CA VAL A 225 -1.41 -2.33 10.98
C VAL A 225 -0.05 -1.66 11.11
N VAL A 226 0.75 -1.81 10.06
CA VAL A 226 1.98 -1.07 9.83
C VAL A 226 1.73 -0.03 8.75
N ILE A 227 1.88 1.24 9.10
CA ILE A 227 1.77 2.35 8.13
C ILE A 227 3.16 2.83 7.77
N ALA A 228 3.55 2.64 6.49
CA ALA A 228 4.79 3.19 5.97
C ALA A 228 4.50 4.47 5.17
N ARG A 229 5.21 5.57 5.46
CA ARG A 229 5.04 6.87 4.79
C ARG A 229 6.28 7.25 3.98
N PRO A 230 6.49 6.65 2.79
CA PRO A 230 7.58 7.06 1.93
C PRO A 230 7.39 8.49 1.39
N THR A 231 8.51 9.13 1.08
CA THR A 231 8.59 10.34 0.24
C THR A 231 8.55 9.94 -1.25
N ILE A 232 9.08 10.77 -2.15
CA ILE A 232 9.22 10.42 -3.57
C ILE A 232 10.14 9.19 -3.73
N VAL A 233 9.60 8.16 -4.40
CA VAL A 233 10.34 6.96 -4.78
C VAL A 233 10.76 7.06 -6.23
N SER A 234 12.06 6.87 -6.48
CA SER A 234 12.67 6.95 -7.82
C SER A 234 13.27 5.60 -8.23
N SER A 235 14.57 5.55 -8.49
CA SER A 235 15.29 4.35 -8.89
C SER A 235 15.70 3.48 -7.71
N THR A 236 15.89 2.18 -7.96
CA THR A 236 16.54 1.29 -6.99
C THR A 236 17.96 1.76 -6.67
N TYR A 237 18.28 1.90 -5.38
CA TYR A 237 19.63 2.30 -4.97
C TYR A 237 20.65 1.16 -5.09
N LYS A 238 20.27 -0.07 -4.70
CA LYS A 238 21.19 -1.22 -4.65
C LYS A 238 20.57 -2.54 -5.09
N ASP A 239 19.35 -2.83 -4.63
CA ASP A 239 18.69 -4.13 -4.79
C ASP A 239 17.38 -3.97 -5.61
N PRO A 240 17.04 -4.91 -6.51
CA PRO A 240 17.81 -6.08 -6.95
C PRO A 240 19.09 -5.73 -7.72
N PHE A 241 19.14 -4.56 -8.36
CA PHE A 241 20.33 -3.98 -8.95
C PHE A 241 20.19 -2.45 -8.97
N PRO A 242 21.28 -1.68 -8.94
CA PRO A 242 21.23 -0.23 -8.89
C PRO A 242 20.68 0.37 -10.19
N GLY A 243 19.94 1.46 -10.07
CA GLY A 243 19.52 2.31 -11.19
C GLY A 243 18.29 1.83 -11.97
N TRP A 244 17.58 0.79 -11.51
CA TRP A 244 16.31 0.43 -12.14
C TRP A 244 15.24 1.46 -11.84
N ILE A 245 14.54 1.92 -12.87
CA ILE A 245 13.41 2.83 -12.78
C ILE A 245 12.36 2.43 -13.81
N GLU A 246 11.08 2.61 -13.47
CA GLU A 246 9.98 2.36 -14.39
C GLU A 246 9.13 3.63 -14.58
N GLY A 247 9.20 4.16 -15.80
CA GLY A 247 8.55 5.42 -16.16
C GLY A 247 9.27 6.63 -15.57
N VAL A 248 9.35 7.70 -16.35
CA VAL A 248 9.83 9.00 -15.87
C VAL A 248 8.61 9.76 -15.35
N LYS A 249 8.31 9.68 -14.05
CA LYS A 249 7.28 10.53 -13.44
C LYS A 249 7.73 11.99 -13.25
N TYR A 250 9.03 12.24 -13.37
CA TYR A 250 9.63 13.57 -13.21
C TYR A 250 10.69 13.83 -14.28
N VAL A 251 10.43 14.78 -15.17
CA VAL A 251 11.48 15.40 -15.98
C VAL A 251 12.18 16.39 -15.05
N LEU A 252 13.39 16.04 -14.59
CA LEU A 252 14.30 17.05 -14.06
C LEU A 252 14.67 17.97 -15.23
N TYR A 253 14.10 19.17 -15.27
CA TYR A 253 14.62 20.22 -16.15
C TYR A 253 16.03 20.57 -15.67
N ASN A 254 17.03 19.89 -16.24
CA ASN A 254 18.40 20.35 -16.20
C ASN A 254 18.48 21.61 -17.07
N CYS A 255 18.21 22.78 -16.48
CA CYS A 255 18.48 24.05 -17.12
C CYS A 255 20.00 24.24 -17.16
N TRP A 256 20.64 23.80 -18.24
CA TRP A 256 22.01 24.22 -18.54
C TRP A 256 21.93 25.62 -19.14
N SER A 257 22.06 26.65 -18.30
CA SER A 257 22.36 28.00 -18.79
C SER A 257 23.87 28.22 -18.79
N SER A 258 24.45 28.31 -19.98
CA SER A 258 25.78 28.87 -20.19
C SER A 258 25.73 30.37 -19.87
N THR A 259 26.00 30.74 -18.63
CA THR A 259 26.03 32.15 -18.24
C THR A 259 27.43 32.71 -18.38
N SER A 260 27.61 33.63 -19.32
CA SER A 260 28.59 34.70 -19.20
C SER A 260 27.87 36.03 -19.00
N LYS A 261 27.93 36.52 -17.75
CA LYS A 261 27.77 37.90 -17.26
C LYS A 261 26.35 38.50 -17.21
N LEU A 262 25.80 38.63 -15.99
CA LEU A 262 25.40 39.90 -15.31
C LEU A 262 24.59 39.61 -14.00
N PRO A 263 24.55 40.54 -13.04
CA PRO A 263 24.37 40.24 -11.61
C PRO A 263 22.93 40.34 -11.09
N VAL A 264 22.62 39.41 -10.19
CA VAL A 264 21.73 39.45 -9.01
C VAL A 264 20.65 40.54 -8.95
N LEU A 265 19.40 40.11 -9.11
CA LEU A 265 18.25 40.57 -8.30
C LEU A 265 17.58 39.34 -7.69
N ARG A 266 17.42 39.38 -6.35
CA ARG A 266 16.89 38.33 -5.47
C ARG A 266 15.41 38.07 -5.72
N THR A 267 15.05 36.80 -5.93
CA THR A 267 13.97 35.99 -5.32
C THR A 267 14.04 34.62 -6.00
N GLY A 268 13.90 33.44 -5.40
CA GLY A 268 13.95 32.91 -4.06
C GLY A 268 14.03 31.38 -4.23
N TRP A 269 14.63 30.69 -3.27
CA TRP A 269 14.59 29.22 -3.06
C TRP A 269 15.35 28.30 -4.05
N LEU A 270 16.65 28.18 -3.80
CA LEU A 270 17.36 26.89 -3.65
C LEU A 270 18.16 27.05 -2.34
N PRO A 271 18.28 26.06 -1.43
CA PRO A 271 18.80 24.74 -1.80
C PRO A 271 18.37 23.54 -0.90
N SER A 272 18.38 22.33 -1.47
CA SER A 272 18.76 21.07 -0.80
C SER A 272 18.72 19.97 -1.86
N CYS A 273 19.84 19.44 -2.40
CA CYS A 273 20.87 18.65 -1.73
C CYS A 273 20.30 17.70 -0.69
N PHE A 274 19.61 16.62 -1.05
CA PHE A 274 19.60 15.42 -0.20
C PHE A 274 19.42 14.16 -1.04
N GLY A 275 20.46 13.31 -1.02
CA GLY A 275 20.22 11.88 -1.05
C GLY A 275 19.52 11.49 0.25
N SER A 276 18.54 10.61 0.17
CA SER A 276 17.97 9.95 1.34
C SER A 276 17.42 8.61 0.85
N ALA A 277 18.03 7.49 1.26
CA ALA A 277 17.81 6.86 2.56
C ALA A 277 16.31 6.62 2.77
N THR A 278 15.87 5.44 2.34
CA THR A 278 14.57 4.87 2.72
C THR A 278 14.59 4.65 4.23
N TYR A 279 14.04 5.59 5.00
CA TYR A 279 13.69 5.33 6.40
C TYR A 279 12.36 4.58 6.40
N PHE A 280 12.42 3.28 6.70
CA PHE A 280 11.24 2.47 7.00
C PHE A 280 10.88 2.75 8.46
N HIS A 281 9.84 3.55 8.69
CA HIS A 281 9.22 3.63 10.02
C HIS A 281 8.18 2.52 10.13
N LEU A 282 8.52 1.50 10.92
CA LEU A 282 7.60 0.45 11.35
C LEU A 282 6.76 1.01 12.51
N ILE A 283 5.60 1.58 12.19
CA ILE A 283 4.60 1.88 13.23
C ILE A 283 3.84 0.59 13.46
N GLN A 284 4.24 -0.22 14.45
CA GLN A 284 3.46 -1.36 14.88
C GLN A 284 2.38 -0.85 15.83
N SER A 285 1.12 -0.80 15.37
CA SER A 285 -0.02 -0.73 16.28
C SER A 285 -0.10 -2.06 17.01
N ALA A 286 0.10 -2.06 18.32
CA ALA A 286 -0.01 -3.25 19.19
C ALA A 286 -1.46 -3.46 19.68
#